data_AF-A0A0D0DPZ4-F1
#
_entry.id   AF-A0A0D0DPZ4-F1
#
_cell.length_a   1.000
_cell.length_b   1.000
_cell.length_c   1.000
_cell.angle_alpha   90.00
_cell.angle_beta   90.00
_cell.angle_gamma   90.00
#
_symmetry.space_group_name_H-M   'P 1'
#
loop_
_entity.id
_entity.type
_entity.pdbx_description
1 polymer ?
#
loop_
_entity_poly.entity_id
_entity_poly.type
_entity_poly.pdbx_seq_one_letter_code
_entity_poly.pdbx_strand_id
1 'polypeptide(L)'
;MRLPYLLALTLPFLVSASLEDQTVFSGSSPAMVKEPSKDELYTPLTSSQPTLSDLLTIESSASIYFSYARETVFSKEFEEEGGQQLTLLVPTNKAVMALGRKPHQGPAPVESGIEITEQQYDEQSQRNVVRWVAAHIIPSRVSLSDVPVTYNTMLDGKSVTFAPASGAGKDSAHWSRVTLENGVRILGMKEGANGVIYIIDGTVHPN
;
A
#
# COMPACT_ATOMS: atom_id res chain seq x y z
N MET A 1 -61.22 4.92 -21.82
CA MET A 1 -61.68 5.18 -20.43
C MET A 1 -60.50 4.98 -19.50
N ARG A 2 -60.24 5.99 -18.65
CA ARG A 2 -59.17 6.01 -17.64
C ARG A 2 -59.66 5.32 -16.36
N LEU A 3 -58.81 4.51 -15.72
CA LEU A 3 -58.50 4.63 -14.28
C LEU A 3 -57.29 3.76 -13.93
N PRO A 4 -56.41 4.20 -13.00
CA PRO A 4 -55.16 3.53 -12.63
C PRO A 4 -55.33 2.71 -11.35
N TYR A 5 -54.45 1.72 -11.14
CA TYR A 5 -54.23 1.18 -9.80
C TYR A 5 -52.73 1.12 -9.50
N LEU A 6 -52.33 2.07 -8.66
CA LEU A 6 -51.18 1.97 -7.77
C LEU A 6 -51.34 0.72 -6.90
N LEU A 7 -50.29 -0.08 -6.80
CA LEU A 7 -50.13 -1.01 -5.69
C LEU A 7 -48.70 -0.88 -5.18
N ALA A 8 -48.62 -0.25 -4.00
CA ALA A 8 -47.42 0.01 -3.25
C ALA A 8 -46.82 -1.30 -2.73
N LEU A 9 -45.54 -1.52 -3.02
CA LEU A 9 -44.75 -2.56 -2.38
C LEU A 9 -43.99 -1.92 -1.22
N THR A 10 -44.58 -2.00 -0.03
CA THR A 10 -43.93 -1.64 1.23
C THR A 10 -43.03 -2.79 1.68
N LEU A 11 -41.72 -2.57 1.68
CA LEU A 11 -40.75 -3.44 2.35
C LEU A 11 -40.66 -3.09 3.84
N PRO A 12 -40.66 -4.08 4.73
CA PRO A 12 -39.93 -4.00 5.98
C PRO A 12 -38.86 -5.09 6.01
N PHE A 13 -37.61 -4.74 5.66
CA PHE A 13 -36.47 -5.51 6.15
C PHE A 13 -36.24 -5.11 7.60
N LEU A 14 -36.83 -5.88 8.53
CA LEU A 14 -36.42 -5.86 9.92
C LEU A 14 -35.13 -6.69 10.02
N VAL A 15 -33.99 -6.02 10.02
CA VAL A 15 -32.74 -6.61 10.51
C VAL A 15 -32.75 -6.42 12.02
N SER A 16 -33.10 -7.48 12.75
CA SER A 16 -32.77 -7.59 14.17
C SER A 16 -31.28 -7.90 14.29
N ALA A 17 -30.50 -6.97 14.81
CA ALA A 17 -29.18 -7.29 15.35
C ALA A 17 -29.42 -7.99 16.70
N SER A 18 -29.16 -9.30 16.74
CA SER A 18 -29.02 -10.05 17.99
C SER A 18 -27.75 -9.56 18.68
N LEU A 19 -27.92 -8.91 19.82
CA LEU A 19 -26.83 -8.59 20.73
C LEU A 19 -26.60 -9.87 21.52
N GLU A 20 -25.81 -10.79 20.94
CA GLU A 20 -25.35 -11.96 21.68
C GLU A 20 -24.54 -11.43 22.88
N ASP A 21 -25.05 -11.73 24.07
CA ASP A 21 -24.42 -11.49 25.37
C ASP A 21 -22.92 -11.80 25.30
N GLN A 22 -22.09 -10.78 25.55
CA GLN A 22 -20.70 -11.02 25.92
C GLN A 22 -20.71 -11.76 27.25
N THR A 23 -20.54 -13.08 27.19
CA THR A 23 -20.31 -13.91 28.37
C THR A 23 -18.96 -13.50 28.97
N VAL A 24 -19.02 -12.83 30.11
CA VAL A 24 -17.84 -12.50 30.91
C VAL A 24 -17.24 -13.82 31.39
N PHE A 25 -16.06 -14.16 30.86
CA PHE A 25 -15.28 -15.32 31.30
C PHE A 25 -14.82 -15.06 32.74
N SER A 26 -15.54 -15.59 33.74
CA SER A 26 -15.03 -15.72 35.10
C SER A 26 -13.95 -16.81 35.12
N GLY A 27 -12.75 -16.44 34.70
CA GLY A 27 -11.54 -17.24 34.85
C GLY A 27 -11.01 -17.15 36.27
N SER A 28 -11.08 -18.26 36.99
CA SER A 28 -10.36 -18.53 38.23
C SER A 28 -8.85 -18.25 38.08
N SER A 29 -8.27 -17.51 39.03
CA SER A 29 -6.84 -17.22 39.13
C SER A 29 -5.98 -18.49 39.12
N PRO A 30 -4.76 -18.40 38.54
CA PRO A 30 -3.62 -18.28 39.44
C PRO A 30 -2.52 -17.31 38.95
N ALA A 31 -1.75 -16.83 39.93
CA ALA A 31 -0.48 -16.10 39.82
C ALA A 31 -0.53 -14.62 39.38
N MET A 32 -0.38 -13.77 40.40
CA MET A 32 0.06 -12.36 40.41
C MET A 32 0.50 -11.77 39.05
N VAL A 33 -0.44 -11.16 38.34
CA VAL A 33 -0.14 -10.00 37.48
C VAL A 33 -0.44 -8.78 38.35
N LYS A 34 0.58 -7.95 38.58
CA LYS A 34 0.48 -6.67 39.28
C LYS A 34 -0.59 -5.84 38.57
N GLU A 35 -1.71 -5.54 39.26
CA GLU A 35 -2.70 -4.61 38.72
C GLU A 35 -1.99 -3.29 38.35
N PRO A 36 -2.24 -2.73 37.16
CA PRO A 36 -1.81 -1.38 36.86
C PRO A 36 -2.51 -0.44 37.85
N SER A 37 -1.72 0.36 38.55
CA SER A 37 -2.22 1.36 39.49
C SER A 37 -3.27 2.25 38.81
N LYS A 38 -4.39 2.50 39.50
CA LYS A 38 -5.53 3.34 39.08
C LYS A 38 -5.19 4.81 38.76
N ASP A 39 -3.92 5.19 38.79
CA ASP A 39 -3.43 6.56 38.60
C ASP A 39 -2.62 6.77 37.30
N GLU A 40 -2.43 5.75 36.46
CA GLU A 40 -1.87 5.96 35.12
C GLU A 40 -2.98 6.41 34.17
N LEU A 41 -3.18 7.73 34.08
CA LEU A 41 -3.96 8.37 33.03
C LEU A 41 -3.45 7.89 31.67
N TYR A 42 -4.26 7.10 30.97
CA TYR A 42 -4.00 6.72 29.60
C TYR A 42 -3.88 7.98 28.75
N THR A 43 -2.67 8.28 28.30
CA THR A 43 -2.42 9.30 27.30
C THR A 43 -2.28 8.57 25.96
N PRO A 44 -3.24 8.72 25.03
CA PRO A 44 -3.07 8.15 23.71
C PRO A 44 -1.80 8.73 23.08
N LEU A 45 -0.97 7.86 22.50
CA LEU A 45 0.15 8.29 21.70
C LEU A 45 -0.42 9.03 20.49
N THR A 46 -0.19 10.34 20.41
CA THR A 46 -0.67 11.18 19.31
C THR A 46 0.55 11.63 18.51
N SER A 47 0.72 11.11 17.30
CA SER A 47 1.61 11.73 16.32
C SER A 47 0.82 12.77 15.53
N SER A 48 1.47 13.87 15.17
CA SER A 48 0.82 14.98 14.44
C SER A 48 0.57 14.66 12.96
N GLN A 49 1.21 13.61 12.44
CA GLN A 49 1.15 13.20 11.04
C GLN A 49 1.24 11.67 10.93
N PRO A 50 0.39 11.02 10.12
CA PRO A 50 0.46 9.58 9.91
C PRO A 50 1.78 9.14 9.28
N THR A 51 2.22 7.93 9.60
CA THR A 51 3.36 7.27 8.93
C THR A 51 2.99 6.82 7.52
N LEU A 52 3.98 6.36 6.75
CA LEU A 52 3.75 5.72 5.46
C LEU A 52 2.86 4.47 5.59
N SER A 53 3.04 3.68 6.66
CA SER A 53 2.21 2.49 6.94
C SER A 53 0.75 2.88 7.22
N ASP A 54 0.52 3.93 8.01
CA ASP A 54 -0.82 4.45 8.28
C ASP A 54 -1.49 4.94 6.99
N LEU A 55 -0.77 5.69 6.16
CA LEU A 55 -1.27 6.19 4.88
C LEU A 55 -1.61 5.05 3.92
N LEU A 56 -0.78 4.01 3.83
CA LEU A 56 -1.02 2.83 3.01
C LEU A 56 -2.22 2.00 3.50
N THR A 57 -2.44 1.96 4.82
CA THR A 57 -3.57 1.26 5.44
C THR A 57 -4.91 1.87 5.02
N ILE A 58 -4.99 3.20 4.95
CA ILE A 58 -6.23 3.90 4.58
C ILE A 58 -6.39 4.10 3.07
N GLU A 59 -5.32 3.94 2.29
CA GLU A 59 -5.34 4.16 0.84
C GLU A 59 -5.93 2.95 0.09
N SER A 60 -7.25 2.89 0.03
CA SER A 60 -7.98 1.78 -0.62
C SER A 60 -7.57 1.51 -2.07
N SER A 61 -7.15 2.56 -2.82
CA SER A 61 -6.72 2.40 -4.20
C SER A 61 -5.37 1.68 -4.36
N ALA A 62 -4.61 1.51 -3.26
CA ALA A 62 -3.30 0.88 -3.21
C ALA A 62 -3.26 -0.42 -2.39
N SER A 63 -4.42 -0.93 -1.95
CA SER A 63 -4.50 -2.05 -1.01
C SER A 63 -3.81 -3.35 -1.47
N ILE A 64 -3.77 -3.63 -2.78
CA ILE A 64 -3.06 -4.79 -3.33
C ILE A 64 -1.55 -4.62 -3.17
N TYR A 65 -1.01 -3.43 -3.49
CA TYR A 65 0.42 -3.15 -3.28
C TYR A 65 0.78 -3.31 -1.80
N PHE A 66 -0.02 -2.71 -0.92
CA PHE A 66 0.28 -2.75 0.51
C PHE A 66 0.20 -4.16 1.09
N SER A 67 -0.70 -5.01 0.58
CA SER A 67 -0.78 -6.43 0.95
C SER A 67 0.50 -7.19 0.60
N TYR A 68 1.21 -6.83 -0.46
CA TYR A 68 2.55 -7.37 -0.72
C TYR A 68 3.59 -6.73 0.18
N ALA A 69 3.61 -5.40 0.26
CA ALA A 69 4.68 -4.67 0.92
C ALA A 69 4.75 -4.93 2.43
N ARG A 70 3.61 -5.07 3.10
CA ARG A 70 3.54 -5.37 4.55
C ARG A 70 4.15 -6.72 4.94
N GLU A 71 4.17 -7.68 4.00
CA GLU A 71 4.72 -9.04 4.22
C GLU A 71 6.22 -9.12 3.88
N THR A 72 6.84 -7.97 3.58
CA THR A 72 8.29 -7.88 3.31
C THR A 72 9.05 -7.31 4.50
N VAL A 73 10.38 -7.34 4.42
CA VAL A 73 11.25 -6.73 5.42
C VAL A 73 11.05 -5.21 5.55
N PHE A 74 10.54 -4.55 4.50
CA PHE A 74 10.38 -3.09 4.42
C PHE A 74 9.22 -2.52 5.25
N SER A 75 8.36 -3.38 5.80
CA SER A 75 7.18 -2.95 6.55
C SER A 75 7.54 -2.13 7.78
N LYS A 76 8.68 -2.45 8.42
CA LYS A 76 9.16 -1.73 9.61
C LYS A 76 9.59 -0.30 9.27
N GLU A 77 10.26 -0.12 8.14
CA GLU A 77 10.72 1.19 7.66
C GLU A 77 9.53 2.11 7.31
N PHE A 78 8.37 1.54 6.98
CA PHE A 78 7.14 2.32 6.76
C PHE A 78 6.49 2.80 8.06
N GLU A 79 6.79 2.19 9.19
CA GLU A 79 6.26 2.54 10.52
C GLU A 79 7.22 3.43 11.32
N GLU A 80 8.53 3.37 11.05
CA GLU A 80 9.56 4.06 11.84
C GLU A 80 9.53 5.59 11.65
N GLU A 81 9.02 6.30 12.67
CA GLU A 81 9.10 7.76 12.76
C GLU A 81 10.54 8.23 13.10
N GLY A 82 11.02 9.27 12.41
CA GLY A 82 12.36 9.82 12.64
C GLY A 82 13.51 9.03 11.99
N GLY A 83 13.20 7.93 11.31
CA GLY A 83 14.14 7.15 10.48
C GLY A 83 14.46 7.82 9.14
N GLN A 84 14.95 7.01 8.19
CA GLN A 84 15.25 7.47 6.83
C GLN A 84 13.97 7.91 6.11
N GLN A 85 14.00 9.08 5.47
CA GLN A 85 12.88 9.54 4.63
C GLN A 85 12.79 8.68 3.35
N LEU A 86 11.62 8.10 3.11
CA LEU A 86 11.37 7.27 1.93
C LEU A 86 10.47 7.96 0.91
N THR A 87 10.64 7.61 -0.35
CA THR A 87 9.65 7.88 -1.40
C THR A 87 9.09 6.56 -1.90
N LEU A 88 7.78 6.37 -1.76
CA LEU A 88 7.08 5.19 -2.25
C LEU A 88 6.35 5.50 -3.56
N LEU A 89 6.64 4.70 -4.59
CA LEU A 89 5.96 4.72 -5.87
C LEU A 89 4.85 3.68 -5.84
N VAL A 90 3.65 4.06 -5.45
CA VAL A 90 2.61 3.10 -5.08
C VAL A 90 1.64 2.88 -6.24
N PRO A 91 1.65 1.71 -6.89
CA PRO A 91 0.74 1.42 -7.98
C PRO A 91 -0.70 1.29 -7.48
N THR A 92 -1.64 1.81 -8.26
CA THR A 92 -3.06 1.53 -8.01
C THR A 92 -3.38 0.04 -8.19
N ASN A 93 -4.44 -0.43 -7.54
CA ASN A 93 -4.97 -1.78 -7.70
C ASN A 93 -5.23 -2.11 -9.16
N LYS A 94 -5.71 -1.14 -9.95
CA LYS A 94 -5.90 -1.27 -11.40
C LYS A 94 -4.56 -1.55 -12.11
N ALA A 95 -3.51 -0.81 -11.78
CA ALA A 95 -2.18 -1.02 -12.35
C ALA A 95 -1.62 -2.41 -12.00
N VAL A 96 -1.74 -2.84 -10.74
CA VAL A 96 -1.29 -4.17 -10.31
C VAL A 96 -2.11 -5.30 -10.97
N MET A 97 -3.42 -5.10 -11.13
CA MET A 97 -4.28 -6.07 -11.83
C MET A 97 -3.93 -6.21 -13.31
N ALA A 98 -3.49 -5.13 -13.96
CA ALA A 98 -3.08 -5.10 -15.36
C ALA A 98 -1.75 -5.79 -15.66
N LEU A 99 -0.97 -6.17 -14.62
CA LEU A 99 0.25 -6.94 -14.81
C LEU A 99 -0.05 -8.29 -15.47
N GLY A 100 0.70 -8.61 -16.53
CA GLY A 100 0.61 -9.91 -17.22
C GLY A 100 1.04 -11.10 -16.35
N ARG A 101 1.88 -10.86 -15.33
CA ARG A 101 2.27 -11.82 -14.30
C ARG A 101 2.20 -11.16 -12.93
N LYS A 102 1.75 -11.89 -11.92
CA LYS A 102 1.67 -11.37 -10.56
C LYS A 102 3.07 -11.26 -9.92
N PRO A 103 3.27 -10.35 -8.95
CA PRO A 103 4.59 -10.12 -8.36
C PRO A 103 5.29 -11.38 -7.85
N HIS A 104 4.54 -12.30 -7.22
CA HIS A 104 5.07 -13.58 -6.72
C HIS A 104 5.50 -14.56 -7.82
N GLN A 105 4.95 -14.46 -9.03
CA GLN A 105 5.25 -15.38 -10.13
C GLN A 105 6.61 -15.13 -10.78
N GLY A 106 7.22 -13.97 -10.51
CA GLY A 106 8.52 -13.60 -11.07
C GLY A 106 8.57 -13.54 -12.60
N PRO A 107 9.77 -13.42 -13.19
CA PRO A 107 9.96 -13.50 -14.64
C PRO A 107 9.57 -14.89 -15.18
N ALA A 108 9.32 -14.97 -16.49
CA ALA A 108 9.03 -16.25 -17.12
C ALA A 108 10.25 -17.19 -17.00
N PRO A 109 10.05 -18.49 -16.67
CA PRO A 109 11.14 -19.46 -16.68
C PRO A 109 11.82 -19.51 -18.04
N VAL A 110 13.15 -19.56 -18.07
CA VAL A 110 13.94 -19.72 -19.30
C VAL A 110 13.71 -21.11 -19.92
N GLU A 111 13.47 -22.12 -19.07
CA GLU A 111 13.18 -23.49 -19.48
C GLU A 111 11.82 -23.94 -18.91
N SER A 112 10.91 -24.32 -19.80
CA SER A 112 9.65 -24.95 -19.42
C SER A 112 9.91 -26.42 -19.04
N GLY A 113 9.71 -26.78 -17.77
CA GLY A 113 9.73 -28.19 -17.33
C GLY A 113 10.56 -28.52 -16.08
N ILE A 114 11.13 -27.53 -15.39
CA ILE A 114 11.78 -27.78 -14.10
C ILE A 114 10.70 -27.97 -13.03
N GLU A 115 10.55 -29.21 -12.55
CA GLU A 115 9.77 -29.50 -11.35
C GLU A 115 10.53 -29.02 -10.12
N ILE A 116 10.00 -28.02 -9.43
CA ILE A 116 10.51 -27.52 -8.16
C ILE A 116 9.63 -28.01 -7.03
N THR A 117 10.19 -28.15 -5.83
CA THR A 117 9.41 -28.47 -4.64
C THR A 117 8.52 -27.28 -4.25
N GLU A 118 7.47 -27.55 -3.47
CA GLU A 118 6.61 -26.51 -2.89
C GLU A 118 7.41 -25.49 -2.08
N GLN A 119 8.35 -25.95 -1.24
CA GLN A 119 9.22 -25.08 -0.47
C GLN A 119 10.07 -24.16 -1.37
N GLN A 120 10.63 -24.68 -2.46
CA GLN A 120 11.41 -23.87 -3.40
C GLN A 120 10.55 -22.83 -4.11
N TYR A 121 9.31 -23.20 -4.45
CA TYR A 121 8.34 -22.28 -5.03
C TYR A 121 7.98 -21.16 -4.05
N ASP A 122 7.74 -21.47 -2.78
CA ASP A 122 7.41 -20.48 -1.75
C ASP A 122 8.55 -19.50 -1.52
N GLU A 123 9.79 -19.99 -1.40
CA GLU A 123 10.96 -19.13 -1.27
C GLU A 123 11.15 -18.24 -2.51
N GLN A 124 10.96 -18.79 -3.71
CA GLN A 124 11.05 -18.02 -4.95
C GLN A 124 9.95 -16.95 -5.02
N SER A 125 8.73 -17.31 -4.66
CA SER A 125 7.57 -16.43 -4.56
C SER A 125 7.84 -15.25 -3.64
N GLN A 126 8.35 -15.51 -2.43
CA GLN A 126 8.74 -14.46 -1.47
C GLN A 126 9.86 -13.57 -2.01
N ARG A 127 10.92 -14.16 -2.59
CA ARG A 127 12.02 -13.39 -3.20
C ARG A 127 11.53 -12.48 -4.32
N ASN A 128 10.59 -12.95 -5.15
CA ASN A 128 10.01 -12.16 -6.23
C ASN A 128 9.20 -10.98 -5.69
N VAL A 129 8.38 -11.20 -4.65
CA VAL A 129 7.61 -10.14 -3.99
C VAL A 129 8.56 -9.09 -3.40
N VAL A 130 9.59 -9.48 -2.66
CA VAL A 130 10.56 -8.55 -2.07
C VAL A 130 11.23 -7.71 -3.16
N ARG A 131 11.70 -8.32 -4.25
CA ARG A 131 12.31 -7.59 -5.37
C ARG A 131 11.34 -6.61 -6.03
N TRP A 132 10.10 -7.04 -6.24
CA TRP A 132 9.07 -6.20 -6.85
C TRP A 132 8.74 -5.00 -5.96
N VAL A 133 8.58 -5.21 -4.64
CA VAL A 133 8.35 -4.12 -3.68
C VAL A 133 9.54 -3.17 -3.61
N ALA A 134 10.77 -3.70 -3.53
CA ALA A 134 11.99 -2.90 -3.46
C ALA A 134 12.16 -1.95 -4.67
N ALA A 135 11.72 -2.36 -5.86
CA ALA A 135 11.74 -1.52 -7.06
C ALA A 135 10.83 -0.27 -6.95
N HIS A 136 9.86 -0.28 -6.04
CA HIS A 136 8.93 0.82 -5.81
C HIS A 136 9.36 1.74 -4.65
N ILE A 137 10.47 1.46 -3.98
CA ILE A 137 10.96 2.24 -2.84
C ILE A 137 12.22 2.97 -3.24
N ILE A 138 12.26 4.28 -3.06
CA ILE A 138 13.47 5.10 -3.18
C ILE A 138 13.92 5.47 -1.76
N PRO A 139 15.16 5.15 -1.34
CA PRO A 139 15.66 5.36 0.03
C PRO A 139 16.05 6.82 0.29
N SER A 140 15.25 7.76 -0.21
CA SER A 140 15.37 9.19 0.01
C SER A 140 14.09 9.91 -0.39
N ARG A 141 13.97 11.17 0.04
CA ARG A 141 12.94 12.07 -0.46
C ARG A 141 13.34 12.61 -1.83
N VAL A 142 12.54 12.32 -2.85
CA VAL A 142 12.82 12.79 -4.22
C VAL A 142 12.40 14.25 -4.43
N SER A 143 13.14 14.96 -5.27
CA SER A 143 12.78 16.27 -5.79
C SER A 143 12.32 16.13 -7.24
N LEU A 144 11.18 16.73 -7.57
CA LEU A 144 10.61 16.70 -8.93
C LEU A 144 10.79 18.03 -9.68
N SER A 145 11.54 18.98 -9.12
CA SER A 145 11.69 20.34 -9.69
C SER A 145 12.57 20.36 -10.94
N ASP A 146 13.60 19.51 -10.98
CA ASP A 146 14.66 19.53 -12.00
C ASP A 146 14.59 18.30 -12.92
N VAL A 147 13.39 18.00 -13.44
CA VAL A 147 13.19 16.88 -14.37
C VAL A 147 13.82 17.18 -15.76
N PRO A 148 14.49 16.20 -16.41
CA PRO A 148 14.57 14.80 -16.03
C PRO A 148 15.59 14.51 -14.92
N VAL A 149 15.19 13.66 -13.97
CA VAL A 149 16.02 13.25 -12.82
C VAL A 149 15.85 11.75 -12.53
N THR A 150 16.92 11.10 -12.11
CA THR A 150 16.95 9.65 -11.85
C THR A 150 17.34 9.37 -10.41
N TYR A 151 16.63 8.44 -9.78
CA TYR A 151 16.88 8.00 -8.41
C TYR A 151 17.03 6.48 -8.35
N ASN A 152 18.00 6.01 -7.57
CA ASN A 152 18.13 4.59 -7.27
C ASN A 152 17.00 4.13 -6.36
N THR A 153 16.52 2.92 -6.60
CA THR A 153 15.53 2.26 -5.73
C THR A 153 16.25 1.40 -4.68
N MET A 154 15.50 0.80 -3.76
CA MET A 154 16.03 -0.22 -2.84
C MET A 154 16.34 -1.55 -3.54
N LEU A 155 15.89 -1.74 -4.80
CA LEU A 155 16.32 -2.87 -5.60
C LEU A 155 17.67 -2.57 -6.26
N ASP A 156 18.69 -3.35 -5.92
CA ASP A 156 20.04 -3.19 -6.48
C ASP A 156 20.04 -3.19 -8.01
N GLY A 157 20.73 -2.19 -8.58
CA GLY A 157 20.82 -1.99 -10.02
C GLY A 157 19.53 -1.48 -10.69
N LYS A 158 18.48 -1.16 -9.92
CA LYS A 158 17.25 -0.54 -10.43
C LYS A 158 17.18 0.93 -10.02
N SER A 159 16.95 1.77 -11.01
CA SER A 159 16.69 3.20 -10.84
C SER A 159 15.40 3.57 -11.55
N VAL A 160 14.76 4.66 -11.12
CA VAL A 160 13.55 5.22 -11.72
C VAL A 160 13.86 6.63 -12.20
N THR A 161 13.48 6.93 -13.44
CA THR A 161 13.64 8.26 -14.03
C THR A 161 12.29 8.97 -14.10
N PHE A 162 12.28 10.19 -13.58
CA PHE A 162 11.17 11.14 -13.66
C PHE A 162 11.41 12.06 -14.84
N ALA A 163 10.41 12.27 -15.67
CA ALA A 163 10.47 13.09 -16.88
C ALA A 163 9.26 14.03 -16.98
N PRO A 164 9.36 15.17 -17.69
CA PRO A 164 8.22 16.06 -17.90
C PRO A 164 7.06 15.34 -18.60
N ALA A 165 5.86 15.49 -18.06
CA ALA A 165 4.63 15.03 -18.70
C ALA A 165 4.26 15.98 -19.85
N SER A 166 3.99 15.41 -21.02
CA SER A 166 3.50 16.20 -22.16
C SER A 166 2.08 16.70 -21.89
N GLY A 167 1.83 17.99 -22.12
CA GLY A 167 0.48 18.57 -22.05
C GLY A 167 -0.03 18.93 -20.65
N ALA A 168 0.83 18.90 -19.62
CA ALA A 168 0.44 19.36 -18.29
C ALA A 168 0.33 20.89 -18.24
N GLY A 169 -0.82 21.39 -17.79
CA GLY A 169 -1.07 22.83 -17.65
C GLY A 169 -0.19 23.47 -16.56
N LYS A 170 0.16 24.75 -16.73
CA LYS A 170 1.00 25.50 -15.79
C LYS A 170 0.39 25.67 -14.38
N ASP A 171 -0.86 25.28 -14.19
CA ASP A 171 -1.60 25.43 -12.93
C ASP A 171 -1.81 24.09 -12.18
N SER A 172 -1.42 22.95 -12.76
CA SER A 172 -1.60 21.65 -12.09
C SER A 172 -0.55 21.41 -11.00
N ALA A 173 -0.80 20.54 -10.02
CA ALA A 173 0.19 20.24 -8.99
C ALA A 173 1.53 19.78 -9.60
N HIS A 174 2.67 20.15 -9.01
CA HIS A 174 4.00 19.89 -9.59
C HIS A 174 4.21 18.40 -9.95
N TRP A 175 3.77 17.48 -9.09
CA TRP A 175 3.88 16.04 -9.30
C TRP A 175 3.04 15.54 -10.49
N SER A 176 1.93 16.20 -10.82
CA SER A 176 1.06 15.82 -11.95
C SER A 176 1.67 16.15 -13.31
N ARG A 177 2.73 16.98 -13.32
CA ARG A 177 3.48 17.39 -14.53
C ARG A 177 4.64 16.47 -14.81
N VAL A 178 4.73 15.34 -14.13
CA VAL A 178 5.83 14.41 -14.21
C VAL A 178 5.29 13.00 -14.47
N THR A 179 5.97 12.31 -15.36
CA THR A 179 5.80 10.87 -15.60
C THR A 179 7.02 10.11 -15.12
N LEU A 180 6.82 8.86 -14.73
CA LEU A 180 7.87 7.89 -14.54
C LEU A 180 7.98 7.02 -15.81
N GLU A 181 8.94 6.10 -15.78
CA GLU A 181 9.23 5.07 -16.79
C GLU A 181 8.05 4.76 -17.73
N ASN A 182 8.30 4.78 -19.04
CA ASN A 182 7.30 4.46 -20.07
C ASN A 182 6.02 5.30 -20.01
N GLY A 183 6.08 6.50 -19.42
CA GLY A 183 4.96 7.44 -19.39
C GLY A 183 3.95 7.19 -18.27
N VAL A 184 4.30 6.38 -17.25
CA VAL A 184 3.47 6.17 -16.07
C VAL A 184 3.22 7.50 -15.37
N ARG A 185 1.97 7.84 -15.09
CA ARG A 185 1.60 9.12 -14.47
C ARG A 185 1.47 8.99 -12.97
N ILE A 186 1.81 10.08 -12.29
CA ILE A 186 1.48 10.27 -10.88
C ILE A 186 0.04 10.81 -10.79
N LEU A 187 -0.82 10.08 -10.09
CA LEU A 187 -2.23 10.37 -9.88
C LEU A 187 -2.49 11.12 -8.58
N GLY A 188 -1.61 10.98 -7.60
CA GLY A 188 -1.74 11.61 -6.30
C GLY A 188 -0.43 11.62 -5.54
N MET A 189 -0.35 12.49 -4.53
CA MET A 189 0.77 12.60 -3.61
C MET A 189 0.22 12.66 -2.18
N LYS A 190 0.83 11.91 -1.28
CA LYS A 190 0.54 11.96 0.16
C LYS A 190 1.83 12.06 0.94
N GLU A 191 1.83 12.92 1.94
CA GLU A 191 2.99 13.13 2.79
C GLU A 191 2.75 12.50 4.16
N GLY A 192 3.67 11.63 4.58
CA GLY A 192 3.70 11.04 5.91
C GLY A 192 4.87 11.57 6.73
N ALA A 193 4.89 11.25 8.02
CA ALA A 193 5.97 11.68 8.94
C ALA A 193 7.37 11.20 8.49
N ASN A 194 7.44 10.01 7.88
CA ASN A 194 8.65 9.33 7.45
C ASN A 194 8.82 9.26 5.91
N GLY A 195 8.06 10.04 5.14
CA GLY A 195 8.28 10.10 3.69
C GLY A 195 7.11 10.61 2.86
N VAL A 196 7.13 10.26 1.57
CA VAL A 196 6.10 10.63 0.60
C VAL A 196 5.65 9.42 -0.21
N ILE A 197 4.35 9.33 -0.47
CA ILE A 197 3.72 8.37 -1.37
C ILE A 197 3.33 9.11 -2.64
N TYR A 198 3.78 8.61 -3.79
CA TYR A 198 3.23 8.95 -5.09
C TYR A 198 2.37 7.80 -5.59
N ILE A 199 1.07 8.03 -5.76
CA ILE A 199 0.14 7.05 -6.32
C ILE A 199 0.30 7.07 -7.85
N ILE A 200 0.55 5.93 -8.47
CA ILE A 200 0.89 5.84 -9.91
C ILE A 200 -0.08 4.94 -10.70
N ASP A 201 -0.31 5.28 -11.98
CA ASP A 201 -1.24 4.56 -12.87
C ASP A 201 -0.63 3.35 -13.61
N GLY A 202 0.62 3.03 -13.31
CA GLY A 202 1.36 1.86 -13.78
C GLY A 202 2.21 1.25 -12.67
N THR A 203 3.18 0.41 -13.01
CA THR A 203 4.08 -0.24 -12.04
C THR A 203 5.53 0.00 -12.42
N VAL A 204 6.42 0.04 -11.43
CA VAL A 204 7.85 -0.04 -11.66
C VAL A 204 8.23 -1.50 -11.90
N HIS A 205 8.82 -1.79 -13.07
CA HIS A 205 9.24 -3.15 -13.39
C HIS A 205 10.59 -3.44 -12.71
N PRO A 206 10.70 -4.53 -11.91
CA PRO A 206 12.01 -5.04 -11.51
C PRO A 206 12.76 -5.50 -12.76
N ASN A 207 14.07 -5.25 -12.81
CA ASN A 207 14.95 -5.57 -13.95
C ASN A 207 14.79 -7.02 -14.45
#